data_AF-A0A1M2VI04-F1
#
_entry.id   AF-A0A1M2VI04-F1
#
_cell.length_a   1.000
_cell.length_b   1.000
_cell.length_c   1.000
_cell.angle_alpha   90.00
_cell.angle_beta   90.00
_cell.angle_gamma   90.00
#
_symmetry.space_group_name_H-M   'P 1'
#
loop_
_entity.id
_entity.type
_entity.pdbx_description
1 polymer ?
#
loop_
_entity_poly.entity_id
_entity_poly.type
_entity_poly.pdbx_seq_one_letter_code
_entity_poly.pdbx_strand_id
1 'polypeptide(L)'
;MQLSGEFDDSRMGEAVRLIGMTLRIEHYSPSLVPGYEHLPTIHVVGQSDGASIVGQPRHIHGTVGVVADGSVRWTLFSSVEGADVDEWVSEGVQVGGVGSAMGFLGMWTGAQHERMDPLGKMPLLRTNVY
;
A
#
# COMPACT_ATOMS: atom_id res chain seq x y z
N MET A 1 31.33 -8.19 -15.78
CA MET A 1 30.34 -7.30 -16.42
C MET A 1 29.55 -8.14 -17.40
N GLN A 2 28.27 -8.42 -17.11
CA GLN A 2 27.13 -8.44 -18.05
C GLN A 2 25.90 -8.96 -17.27
N LEU A 3 25.15 -8.05 -16.62
CA LEU A 3 23.87 -8.34 -15.95
C LEU A 3 22.67 -7.89 -16.83
N SER A 4 22.90 -7.60 -18.10
CA SER A 4 21.96 -6.82 -18.93
C SER A 4 21.08 -7.64 -19.88
N GLY A 5 21.03 -8.97 -19.76
CA GLY A 5 20.36 -9.84 -20.74
C GLY A 5 19.01 -10.42 -20.31
N GLU A 6 18.69 -10.45 -19.01
CA GLU A 6 17.50 -11.16 -18.52
C GLU A 6 16.18 -10.41 -18.72
N PHE A 7 16.23 -9.12 -19.06
CA PHE A 7 15.02 -8.30 -19.26
C PHE A 7 14.65 -8.06 -20.74
N ASP A 8 15.40 -8.64 -21.70
CA ASP A 8 15.22 -8.43 -23.14
C ASP A 8 14.49 -9.59 -23.84
N ASP A 9 13.81 -10.45 -23.06
CA ASP A 9 12.94 -11.48 -23.63
C ASP A 9 11.63 -10.85 -24.10
N SER A 10 11.44 -10.80 -25.42
CA SER A 10 10.19 -10.35 -26.08
C SER A 10 8.90 -11.03 -25.60
N ARG A 11 8.99 -12.13 -24.84
CA ARG A 11 7.85 -12.83 -24.23
C ARG A 11 7.51 -12.33 -22.82
N MET A 12 8.38 -11.54 -22.20
CA MET A 12 8.17 -10.98 -20.88
C MET A 12 7.26 -9.75 -20.98
N GLY A 13 5.98 -9.93 -20.65
CA GLY A 13 4.99 -8.85 -20.60
C GLY A 13 4.91 -8.23 -19.21
N GLU A 14 4.74 -6.91 -19.14
CA GLU A 14 4.29 -6.25 -17.92
C GLU A 14 2.85 -6.67 -17.61
N ALA A 15 2.60 -7.12 -16.38
CA ALA A 15 1.26 -7.44 -15.91
C ALA A 15 0.82 -6.39 -14.89
N VAL A 16 -0.21 -5.61 -15.23
CA VAL A 16 -0.88 -4.71 -14.29
C VAL A 16 -2.11 -5.43 -13.75
N ARG A 17 -2.25 -5.50 -12.43
CA ARG A 17 -3.46 -5.99 -11.77
C ARG A 17 -4.13 -4.86 -11.00
N LEU A 18 -5.45 -4.78 -11.15
CA LEU A 18 -6.30 -3.93 -10.31
C LEU A 18 -6.89 -4.83 -9.23
N ILE A 19 -6.55 -4.53 -7.97
CA ILE A 19 -7.05 -5.26 -6.80
C ILE A 19 -8.01 -4.34 -6.07
N GLY A 20 -9.26 -4.76 -5.93
CA GLY A 20 -10.25 -4.05 -5.14
C GLY A 20 -9.92 -4.14 -3.66
N MET A 21 -9.98 -3.01 -2.96
CA MET A 21 -9.79 -2.93 -1.51
C MET A 21 -10.98 -2.19 -0.90
N THR A 22 -11.51 -2.72 0.20
CA THR A 22 -12.48 -2.00 1.05
C THR A 22 -11.80 -1.69 2.36
N LEU A 23 -11.67 -0.40 2.68
CA LEU A 23 -11.05 0.10 3.90
C LEU A 23 -12.09 0.84 4.76
N ARG A 24 -12.02 0.63 6.06
CA ARG A 24 -12.75 1.42 7.07
C ARG A 24 -11.75 2.02 8.05
N ILE A 25 -12.13 3.13 8.65
CA ILE A 25 -11.38 3.71 9.76
C ILE A 25 -11.57 2.83 10.99
N GLU A 26 -10.47 2.50 11.67
CA GLU A 26 -10.49 1.80 12.95
C GLU A 26 -10.42 2.79 14.10
N HIS A 27 -9.41 3.67 14.10
CA HIS A 27 -9.24 4.70 15.12
C HIS A 27 -8.29 5.81 14.63
N TYR A 28 -8.10 6.82 15.47
CA TYR A 28 -7.19 7.93 15.22
C TYR A 28 -6.13 8.01 16.32
N SER A 29 -4.94 8.48 15.97
CA SER A 29 -3.89 8.84 16.93
C SER A 29 -3.33 10.22 16.60
N PRO A 30 -2.75 10.95 17.57
CA PRO A 30 -2.08 12.21 17.30
C PRO A 30 -0.98 12.05 16.25
N SER A 31 -0.83 13.02 15.35
CA SER A 31 0.34 13.05 14.47
C SER A 31 1.60 13.31 15.29
N LEU A 32 2.64 12.54 14.97
CA LEU A 32 3.97 12.69 15.56
C LEU A 32 4.86 13.65 14.76
N VAL A 33 4.34 14.24 13.68
CA VAL A 33 5.08 15.16 12.81
C VAL A 33 4.92 16.60 13.32
N PRO A 34 6.01 17.27 13.74
CA PRO A 34 5.94 18.65 14.21
C PRO A 34 5.33 19.59 13.17
N GLY A 35 4.42 20.46 13.61
CA GLY A 35 3.70 21.40 12.76
C GLY A 35 2.44 20.83 12.08
N TYR A 36 2.19 19.53 12.23
CA TYR A 36 1.01 18.83 11.69
C TYR A 36 0.19 18.13 12.78
N GLU A 37 0.26 18.61 14.02
CA GLU A 37 -0.46 18.05 15.17
C GLU A 37 -2.00 18.10 14.98
N HIS A 38 -2.47 18.98 14.10
CA HIS A 38 -3.87 19.15 13.72
C HIS A 38 -4.36 18.12 12.68
N LEU A 39 -3.48 17.33 12.09
CA LEU A 39 -3.79 16.27 11.13
C LEU A 39 -3.51 14.91 11.77
N PRO A 40 -4.51 14.21 12.34
CA PRO A 40 -4.26 12.95 13.03
C PRO A 40 -3.77 11.86 12.07
N THR A 41 -3.01 10.90 12.61
CA THR A 41 -2.77 9.63 11.92
C THR A 41 -4.03 8.79 12.01
N ILE A 42 -4.55 8.39 10.85
CA ILE A 42 -5.73 7.55 10.70
C ILE A 42 -5.26 6.10 10.64
N HIS A 43 -5.81 5.26 11.49
CA HIS A 43 -5.60 3.81 11.44
C HIS A 43 -6.76 3.18 10.68
N VAL A 44 -6.44 2.37 9.68
CA VAL A 44 -7.41 1.75 8.77
C VAL A 44 -7.30 0.24 8.82
N VAL A 45 -8.43 -0.43 8.65
CA VAL A 45 -8.50 -1.88 8.48
C VAL A 45 -9.45 -2.21 7.35
N GLY A 46 -9.29 -3.38 6.75
CA GLY A 46 -10.08 -3.73 5.59
C GLY A 46 -9.77 -5.09 5.00
N GLN A 47 -10.28 -5.31 3.81
CA GLN A 47 -10.07 -6.55 3.05
C GLN A 47 -9.87 -6.26 1.56
N SER A 48 -9.15 -7.14 0.89
CA SER A 48 -9.03 -7.15 -0.57
C SER A 48 -9.32 -8.52 -1.15
N ASP A 49 -9.90 -8.52 -2.34
CA ASP A 49 -10.07 -9.73 -3.12
C ASP A 49 -8.71 -10.07 -3.73
N GLY A 50 -7.98 -11.02 -3.14
CA GLY A 50 -6.60 -11.32 -3.50
C GLY A 50 -6.40 -11.57 -5.01
N ALA A 51 -5.31 -11.05 -5.57
CA ALA A 51 -5.00 -11.17 -7.00
C ALA A 51 -4.66 -12.60 -7.48
N SER A 52 -4.32 -13.53 -6.60
CA SER A 52 -3.69 -14.79 -6.98
C SER A 52 -4.57 -16.03 -6.88
N ILE A 53 -5.65 -16.02 -6.09
CA ILE A 53 -6.55 -17.18 -5.94
C ILE A 53 -7.98 -16.67 -5.70
N VAL A 54 -8.91 -17.04 -6.58
CA VAL A 54 -10.35 -16.80 -6.36
C VAL A 54 -10.75 -17.43 -5.02
N GLY A 55 -11.24 -16.62 -4.09
CA GLY A 55 -11.83 -17.07 -2.82
C GLY A 55 -10.94 -16.99 -1.58
N GLN A 56 -9.79 -16.32 -1.62
CA GLN A 56 -8.96 -16.04 -0.43
C GLN A 56 -8.83 -14.54 -0.21
N PRO A 57 -9.76 -13.91 0.53
CA PRO A 57 -9.66 -12.49 0.87
C PRO A 57 -8.41 -12.24 1.72
N ARG A 58 -7.72 -11.14 1.46
CA ARG A 58 -6.60 -10.69 2.28
C ARG A 58 -7.07 -9.67 3.29
N HIS A 59 -6.61 -9.79 4.52
CA HIS A 59 -6.81 -8.77 5.54
C HIS A 59 -5.82 -7.63 5.30
N ILE A 60 -6.29 -6.41 5.52
CA ILE A 60 -5.50 -5.20 5.41
C ILE A 60 -5.58 -4.44 6.72
N HIS A 61 -4.45 -3.93 7.17
CA HIS A 61 -4.38 -2.90 8.21
C HIS A 61 -3.28 -1.91 7.87
N GLY A 62 -3.31 -0.73 8.47
CA GLY A 62 -2.28 0.26 8.21
C GLY A 62 -2.64 1.66 8.66
N THR A 63 -1.85 2.61 8.19
CA THR A 63 -1.99 4.01 8.56
C THR A 63 -2.01 4.95 7.37
N VAL A 64 -2.74 6.06 7.54
CA VAL A 64 -2.72 7.23 6.66
C VAL A 64 -2.35 8.43 7.53
N GLY A 65 -1.26 9.10 7.19
CA GLY A 65 -0.76 10.22 8.00
C GLY A 65 0.13 11.13 7.19
N VAL A 66 0.40 12.31 7.72
CA VAL A 66 1.33 13.25 7.09
C VAL A 66 2.79 12.87 7.35
N VAL A 67 3.67 13.25 6.45
CA VAL A 67 5.13 13.24 6.65
C VAL A 67 5.68 14.66 6.72
N ALA A 68 6.98 14.82 6.99
CA ALA A 68 7.61 16.11 7.30
C ALA A 68 7.42 17.21 6.23
N ASP A 69 7.24 16.83 4.97
CA ASP A 69 7.00 17.78 3.86
C ASP A 69 5.52 18.14 3.66
N GLY A 70 4.61 17.60 4.49
CA GLY A 70 3.17 17.79 4.41
C GLY A 70 2.44 16.83 3.46
N SER A 71 3.16 15.96 2.77
CA SER A 71 2.57 14.91 1.95
C SER A 71 1.83 13.89 2.83
N VAL A 72 0.74 13.33 2.31
CA VAL A 72 0.00 12.25 2.98
C VAL A 72 0.57 10.91 2.53
N ARG A 73 1.13 10.15 3.47
CA ARG A 73 1.64 8.79 3.27
C ARG A 73 0.59 7.77 3.67
N TRP A 74 0.48 6.75 2.84
CA TRP A 74 -0.26 5.52 3.07
C TRP A 74 0.75 4.40 3.31
N THR A 75 0.59 3.66 4.39
CA THR A 75 1.34 2.42 4.67
C THR A 75 0.32 1.35 5.02
N LEU A 76 0.20 0.34 4.15
CA LEU A 76 -0.81 -0.72 4.24
C LEU A 76 -0.12 -2.07 4.27
N PHE A 77 -0.41 -2.87 5.28
CA PHE A 77 0.03 -4.25 5.42
C PHE A 77 -1.07 -5.18 4.95
N SER A 78 -0.70 -6.33 4.39
CA SER A 78 -1.66 -7.37 4.06
C SER A 78 -1.17 -8.77 4.39
N SER A 79 -2.12 -9.60 4.80
CA SER A 79 -1.93 -10.99 5.17
C SER A 79 -3.07 -11.85 4.64
N VAL A 80 -2.84 -13.15 4.53
CA VAL A 80 -3.92 -14.11 4.26
C VAL A 80 -4.78 -14.31 5.51
N GLU A 81 -6.03 -14.71 5.34
CA GLU A 81 -6.92 -15.00 6.47
C GLU A 81 -6.31 -16.06 7.41
N GLY A 82 -6.31 -15.75 8.71
CA GLY A 82 -5.75 -16.63 9.75
C GLY A 82 -4.22 -16.62 9.86
N ALA A 83 -3.50 -15.78 9.11
CA ALA A 83 -2.06 -15.61 9.31
C ALA A 83 -1.76 -14.72 10.53
N ASP A 84 -0.75 -15.12 11.30
CA ASP A 84 -0.25 -14.36 12.46
C ASP A 84 0.73 -13.24 12.05
N VAL A 85 1.17 -13.23 10.79
CA VAL A 85 2.20 -12.32 10.28
C VAL A 85 1.77 -11.66 8.98
N ASP A 86 2.13 -10.38 8.84
CA ASP A 86 1.98 -9.65 7.58
C ASP A 86 2.93 -10.21 6.53
N GLU A 87 2.44 -10.34 5.31
CA GLU A 87 3.21 -10.90 4.19
C GLU A 87 3.70 -9.78 3.27
N TRP A 88 2.84 -8.81 2.99
CA TRP A 88 3.15 -7.70 2.10
C TRP A 88 2.93 -6.37 2.79
N VAL A 89 3.75 -5.39 2.44
CA VAL A 89 3.55 -3.98 2.75
C VAL A 89 3.47 -3.19 1.46
N SER A 90 2.54 -2.24 1.40
CA SER A 90 2.38 -1.26 0.33
C SER A 90 2.54 0.13 0.92
N GLU A 91 3.40 0.94 0.30
CA GLU A 91 3.69 2.29 0.77
C GLU A 91 3.56 3.28 -0.39
N GLY A 92 2.90 4.41 -0.15
CA GLY A 92 2.71 5.42 -1.19
C GLY A 92 2.34 6.79 -0.66
N VAL A 93 2.38 7.77 -1.56
CA VAL A 93 2.03 9.17 -1.28
C VAL A 93 0.79 9.57 -2.05
N GLN A 94 -0.15 10.22 -1.38
CA GLN A 94 -1.39 10.72 -1.96
C GLN A 94 -1.13 11.86 -2.95
N VAL A 95 -1.77 11.75 -4.11
CA VAL A 95 -1.73 12.78 -5.15
C VAL A 95 -2.82 13.81 -4.85
N GLY A 96 -2.48 15.10 -4.90
CA GLY A 96 -3.45 16.20 -4.73
C GLY A 96 -3.72 16.64 -3.28
N GLY A 97 -2.97 16.14 -2.30
CA GLY A 97 -3.07 16.57 -0.91
C GLY A 97 -4.28 16.03 -0.15
N VAL A 98 -4.50 16.53 1.07
CA VAL A 98 -5.54 16.05 2.01
C VAL A 98 -6.94 16.12 1.37
N GLY A 99 -7.71 15.03 1.46
CA GLY A 99 -9.07 14.95 0.92
C GLY A 99 -9.18 14.73 -0.59
N SER A 100 -8.06 14.66 -1.31
CA SER A 100 -8.05 14.38 -2.75
C SER A 100 -8.59 12.97 -3.07
N ALA A 101 -9.40 12.89 -4.12
CA ALA A 101 -9.91 11.63 -4.68
C ALA A 101 -8.96 11.02 -5.74
N MET A 102 -7.80 11.63 -5.98
CA MET A 102 -6.84 11.18 -7.01
C MET A 102 -6.07 9.92 -6.62
N GLY A 103 -6.19 9.42 -5.39
CA GLY A 103 -5.49 8.23 -4.93
C GLY A 103 -4.03 8.48 -4.55
N PHE A 104 -3.25 7.40 -4.44
CA PHE A 104 -1.83 7.44 -4.08
C PHE A 104 -0.97 6.64 -5.05
N LEU A 105 0.30 7.03 -5.16
CA LEU A 105 1.32 6.34 -5.94
C LEU A 105 2.37 5.76 -5.00
N GLY A 106 2.80 4.52 -5.25
CA GLY A 106 3.69 3.85 -4.33
C GLY A 106 4.41 2.63 -4.87
N MET A 107 4.90 1.85 -3.94
CA MET A 107 5.49 0.53 -4.15
C MET A 107 4.89 -0.49 -3.19
N TRP A 108 5.17 -1.75 -3.44
CA TRP A 108 4.93 -2.83 -2.49
C TRP A 108 6.13 -3.78 -2.43
N THR A 109 6.33 -4.41 -1.28
CA THR A 109 7.40 -5.37 -0.98
C THR A 109 6.96 -6.32 0.13
N GLY A 110 7.75 -7.34 0.46
CA GLY A 110 7.51 -8.17 1.62
C GLY A 110 7.55 -7.35 2.92
N ALA A 111 6.66 -7.64 3.87
CA ALA A 111 6.46 -6.82 5.07
C ALA A 111 7.72 -6.72 5.95
N GLN A 112 8.57 -7.74 5.89
CA GLN A 112 9.82 -7.87 6.63
C GLN A 112 11.02 -7.23 5.89
N HIS A 113 10.83 -6.76 4.66
CA HIS A 113 11.86 -6.15 3.82
C HIS A 113 13.11 -7.05 3.70
N GLU A 114 12.89 -8.35 3.49
CA GLU A 114 13.96 -9.29 3.28
C GLU A 114 14.70 -8.95 1.98
N ARG A 115 16.01 -9.26 1.94
CA ARG A 115 16.87 -8.89 0.82
C ARG A 115 16.37 -9.40 -0.55
N MET A 116 15.64 -10.51 -0.54
CA MET A 116 15.15 -11.18 -1.74
C MET A 116 13.68 -10.85 -2.04
N ASP A 117 13.06 -9.98 -1.24
CA ASP A 117 11.68 -9.60 -1.47
C ASP A 117 11.52 -8.89 -2.82
N PRO A 118 10.46 -9.22 -3.57
CA PRO A 118 10.17 -8.52 -4.80
C PRO A 118 9.80 -7.06 -4.48
N LEU A 119 10.24 -6.14 -5.34
CA LEU A 119 9.84 -4.75 -5.30
C LEU A 119 8.94 -4.47 -6.50
N GLY A 120 7.67 -4.17 -6.22
CA GLY A 120 6.67 -3.89 -7.23
C GLY A 120 6.18 -2.44 -7.19
N LYS A 121 5.69 -1.96 -8.33
CA LYS A 121 5.02 -0.65 -8.41
C LYS A 121 3.56 -0.81 -7.95
N MET A 122 3.07 0.16 -7.18
CA MET A 122 1.65 0.27 -6.84
C MET A 122 1.06 1.50 -7.55
N PRO A 123 0.39 1.33 -8.69
CA PRO A 123 -0.25 2.44 -9.40
C PRO A 123 -1.51 2.91 -8.68
N LEU A 124 -1.94 4.11 -9.08
CA LEU A 124 -3.04 4.92 -8.56
C LEU A 124 -4.28 4.12 -8.11
N LEU A 125 -4.58 4.13 -6.80
CA LEU A 125 -5.78 3.51 -6.20
C LEU A 125 -6.84 4.58 -5.89
N ARG A 126 -8.04 4.48 -6.49
CA ARG A 126 -9.20 5.25 -6.04
C ARG A 126 -9.76 4.62 -4.77
N THR A 127 -9.50 5.21 -3.61
CA THR A 127 -10.07 4.77 -2.34
C THR A 127 -11.36 5.54 -2.04
N ASN A 128 -12.49 4.85 -1.92
CA ASN A 128 -13.63 5.38 -1.17
C ASN A 128 -13.49 4.84 0.25
N VAL A 129 -13.14 5.70 1.20
CA VAL A 129 -13.19 5.37 2.63
C VAL A 129 -14.61 5.72 3.09
N TYR A 130 -15.34 4.73 3.60
CA TYR A 130 -16.69 4.89 4.15
C TYR A 130 -16.67 4.86 5.68
#